data_AF-A0AAD7MV29-F1
#
_entry.id   AF-A0AAD7MV29-F1
#
_cell.length_a   1.000
_cell.length_b   1.000
_cell.length_c   1.000
_cell.angle_alpha   90.00
_cell.angle_beta   90.00
_cell.angle_gamma   90.00
#
_symmetry.space_group_name_H-M   'P 1'
#
loop_
_entity.id
_entity.type
_entity.pdbx_description
1 polymer ?
#
loop_
_entity_poly.entity_id
_entity_poly.type
_entity_poly.pdbx_seq_one_letter_code
_entity_poly.pdbx_strand_id
1 'polypeptide(L)'
;LCDFAEIIKFCLQFTVTHNGIYALRLKINDWVHRYEEYYYQYDEARLRVCTLTVHGFVHVPDDLYDLEDELSSVTHAGKTKPGTVFAEYPESILKVPYKRNYIPDNQVRTQIGRYFSQLLGCRPRDILVLLPEVMPSFGKVRIRDGDSFRSASAAGDGSSPERDMSFIRLRSYFFLQTQTVTDGSQIFYGRLERILVCDLPDDQKFGKIAGKKRLLAVITPCKNTGGKDAALEITSHNGFTSLLVTDLQSTESLR
;
A
#
# COMPACT_ATOMS: atom_id res chain seq x y z
N LEU A 1 -30.04 -11.07 19.79
CA LEU A 1 -29.23 -10.46 20.88
C LEU A 1 -28.13 -11.39 21.39
N CYS A 2 -28.38 -12.70 21.55
CA CYS A 2 -27.35 -13.67 21.97
C CYS A 2 -26.19 -13.83 20.97
N ASP A 3 -26.44 -13.70 19.67
CA ASP A 3 -25.43 -13.95 18.63
C ASP A 3 -24.25 -12.96 18.65
N PHE A 4 -24.49 -11.70 19.00
CA PHE A 4 -23.42 -10.71 19.13
C PHE A 4 -22.44 -11.10 20.24
N ALA A 5 -22.96 -11.53 21.39
CA ALA A 5 -22.13 -11.97 22.51
C ALA A 5 -21.32 -13.22 22.15
N GLU A 6 -21.85 -14.12 21.32
CA GLU A 6 -21.09 -15.26 20.80
C GLU A 6 -19.97 -14.84 19.85
N ILE A 7 -20.24 -13.90 18.95
CA ILE A 7 -19.23 -13.33 18.04
C ILE A 7 -18.09 -12.69 18.85
N ILE A 8 -18.42 -11.86 19.84
CA ILE A 8 -17.41 -11.23 20.71
C ILE A 8 -16.61 -12.28 21.47
N LYS A 9 -17.25 -13.30 22.05
CA LYS A 9 -16.55 -14.41 22.73
C LYS A 9 -15.61 -15.16 21.81
N PHE A 10 -15.99 -15.33 20.54
CA PHE A 10 -15.14 -15.94 19.52
C PHE A 10 -13.92 -15.07 19.21
N CYS A 11 -14.11 -13.76 19.02
CA CYS A 11 -13.01 -12.81 18.77
C CYS A 11 -12.03 -12.68 19.95
N LEU A 12 -12.42 -13.06 21.16
CA LEU A 12 -11.57 -13.07 22.36
C LEU A 12 -10.80 -14.38 22.56
N GLN A 13 -10.97 -15.38 21.70
CA GLN A 13 -10.23 -16.64 21.79
C GLN A 13 -8.76 -16.43 21.42
N PHE A 14 -7.85 -16.98 22.22
CA PHE A 14 -6.40 -16.91 21.96
C PHE A 14 -5.95 -17.70 20.73
N THR A 15 -6.77 -18.64 20.27
CA THR A 15 -6.50 -19.46 19.08
C THR A 15 -7.78 -19.60 18.29
N VAL A 16 -7.71 -19.32 16.99
CA VAL A 16 -8.81 -19.47 16.04
C VAL A 16 -8.32 -20.36 14.89
N THR A 17 -9.24 -21.05 14.21
CA THR A 17 -8.91 -21.84 13.02
C THR A 17 -9.46 -21.15 11.78
N HIS A 18 -8.86 -21.37 10.61
CA HIS A 18 -9.37 -20.87 9.33
C HIS A 18 -10.86 -21.19 9.11
N ASN A 19 -11.29 -22.43 9.41
CA ASN A 19 -12.71 -22.81 9.33
C ASN A 19 -13.56 -22.06 10.37
N GLY A 20 -12.99 -21.76 11.53
CA GLY A 20 -13.58 -20.90 12.54
C GLY A 20 -13.74 -19.45 12.06
N ILE A 21 -12.74 -18.86 11.41
CA ILE A 21 -12.82 -17.49 10.87
C ILE A 21 -13.88 -17.44 9.75
N TYR A 22 -13.94 -18.45 8.89
CA TYR A 22 -15.02 -18.57 7.91
C TYR A 22 -16.40 -18.65 8.58
N ALA A 23 -16.55 -19.45 9.62
CA ALA A 23 -17.79 -19.53 10.39
C ALA A 23 -18.13 -18.21 11.10
N LEU A 24 -17.12 -17.48 11.58
CA LEU A 24 -17.26 -16.15 12.17
C LEU A 24 -17.78 -15.14 11.14
N ARG A 25 -17.24 -15.15 9.92
CA ARG A 25 -17.70 -14.29 8.82
C ARG A 25 -19.17 -14.51 8.52
N LEU A 26 -19.60 -15.76 8.41
CA LEU A 26 -21.01 -16.09 8.19
C LEU A 26 -21.88 -15.59 9.36
N LYS A 27 -21.47 -15.82 10.61
CA LYS A 27 -22.20 -15.34 11.79
C LYS A 27 -22.30 -13.81 11.85
N ILE A 28 -21.24 -13.08 11.49
CA ILE A 28 -21.23 -11.62 11.45
C ILE A 28 -22.17 -11.11 10.36
N ASN A 29 -22.13 -11.68 9.15
CA ASN A 29 -23.03 -11.31 8.06
C ASN A 29 -24.51 -11.53 8.44
N ASP A 30 -24.84 -12.68 9.02
CA ASP A 30 -26.19 -13.00 9.48
C ASP A 30 -26.65 -12.08 10.62
N TRP A 31 -25.71 -11.66 11.49
CA TRP A 31 -26.01 -10.70 12.54
C TRP A 31 -26.26 -9.31 11.98
N VAL A 32 -25.43 -8.85 11.02
CA VAL A 32 -25.60 -7.56 10.36
C VAL A 32 -26.94 -7.53 9.64
N HIS A 33 -27.28 -8.51 8.79
CA HIS A 33 -28.56 -8.53 8.08
C HIS A 33 -29.78 -8.42 9.01
N ARG A 34 -29.75 -9.10 10.17
CA ARG A 34 -30.82 -8.98 11.18
C ARG A 34 -30.80 -7.64 11.89
N TYR A 35 -29.62 -7.07 12.13
CA TYR A 35 -29.48 -5.70 12.64
C TYR A 35 -30.06 -4.68 11.65
N GLU A 36 -29.79 -4.82 10.34
CA GLU A 36 -30.35 -3.96 9.30
C GLU A 36 -31.87 -4.06 9.23
N GLU A 37 -32.39 -5.29 9.24
CA GLU A 37 -33.83 -5.58 9.23
C GLU A 37 -34.55 -4.95 10.42
N TYR A 38 -34.04 -5.18 11.64
CA TYR A 38 -34.75 -4.77 12.85
C TYR A 38 -34.50 -3.32 13.25
N TYR A 39 -33.28 -2.79 13.03
CA TYR A 39 -32.89 -1.51 13.63
C TYR A 39 -33.13 -0.31 12.73
N TYR A 40 -32.95 -0.46 11.41
CA TYR A 40 -33.24 0.64 10.48
C TYR A 40 -34.12 0.24 9.30
N GLN A 41 -34.61 -1.01 9.25
CA GLN A 41 -35.57 -1.49 8.24
C GLN A 41 -35.13 -1.19 6.80
N TYR A 42 -33.82 -1.28 6.55
CA TYR A 42 -33.19 -0.95 5.26
C TYR A 42 -33.36 0.52 4.81
N ASP A 43 -33.73 1.43 5.72
CA ASP A 43 -33.80 2.87 5.50
C ASP A 43 -32.69 3.58 6.27
N GLU A 44 -31.61 3.94 5.57
CA GLU A 44 -30.43 4.56 6.17
C GLU A 44 -30.73 5.89 6.87
N ALA A 45 -31.78 6.61 6.47
CA ALA A 45 -32.18 7.86 7.11
C ALA A 45 -32.66 7.67 8.56
N ARG A 46 -32.93 6.42 8.97
CA ARG A 46 -33.35 6.06 10.33
C ARG A 46 -32.16 5.80 11.26
N LEU A 47 -30.94 5.71 10.73
CA LEU A 47 -29.74 5.49 11.53
C LEU A 47 -29.34 6.77 12.26
N ARG A 48 -29.51 6.79 13.59
CA ARG A 48 -28.91 7.81 14.48
C ARG A 48 -27.46 7.48 14.88
N VAL A 49 -26.87 6.46 14.28
CA VAL A 49 -25.56 5.88 14.63
C VAL A 49 -24.69 5.84 13.38
N CYS A 50 -23.39 6.11 13.55
CA CYS A 50 -22.41 6.00 12.49
C CYS A 50 -22.31 4.54 12.01
N THR A 51 -22.56 4.31 10.72
CA THR A 51 -22.42 3.00 10.06
C THR A 51 -20.99 2.45 10.13
N LEU A 52 -20.01 3.31 10.41
CA LEU A 52 -18.60 2.96 10.50
C LEU A 52 -18.32 1.87 11.55
N THR A 53 -19.05 1.84 12.68
CA THR A 53 -18.85 0.82 13.71
C THR A 53 -19.34 -0.55 13.26
N VAL A 54 -20.47 -0.62 12.55
CA VAL A 54 -21.01 -1.87 11.99
C VAL A 54 -20.14 -2.32 10.81
N HIS A 55 -19.70 -1.39 9.98
CA HIS A 55 -18.76 -1.65 8.89
C HIS A 55 -17.43 -2.21 9.40
N GLY A 56 -16.86 -1.61 10.45
CA GLY A 56 -15.66 -2.14 11.11
C GLY A 56 -15.84 -3.56 11.66
N PHE A 57 -17.04 -3.88 12.14
CA PHE A 57 -17.35 -5.22 12.66
C PHE A 57 -17.39 -6.30 11.57
N VAL A 58 -17.85 -5.95 10.35
CA VAL A 58 -17.84 -6.86 9.18
C VAL A 58 -16.42 -7.30 8.80
N HIS A 59 -15.43 -6.45 9.05
CA HIS A 59 -14.03 -6.69 8.68
C HIS A 59 -13.21 -7.46 9.72
N VAL A 60 -13.76 -7.72 10.92
CA VAL A 60 -13.05 -8.46 11.97
C VAL A 60 -12.50 -9.83 11.47
N PRO A 61 -13.22 -10.62 10.67
CA PRO A 61 -12.67 -11.84 10.07
C PRO A 61 -11.53 -11.58 9.08
N ASP A 62 -11.59 -10.48 8.31
CA ASP A 62 -10.51 -10.10 7.37
C ASP A 62 -9.25 -9.68 8.12
N ASP A 63 -9.38 -8.91 9.20
CA ASP A 63 -8.26 -8.56 10.08
C ASP A 63 -7.66 -9.81 10.75
N LEU A 64 -8.49 -10.80 11.11
CA LEU A 64 -8.04 -12.09 11.61
C LEU A 64 -7.35 -12.94 10.52
N TYR A 65 -7.74 -12.83 9.25
CA TYR A 65 -7.04 -13.47 8.13
C TYR A 65 -5.71 -12.81 7.82
N ASP A 66 -5.65 -11.49 7.88
CA ASP A 66 -4.39 -10.74 7.75
C ASP A 66 -3.42 -11.15 8.87
N LEU A 67 -3.93 -11.37 10.08
CA LEU A 67 -3.17 -11.97 11.18
C LEU A 67 -2.81 -13.44 10.89
N GLU A 68 -3.70 -14.27 10.33
CA GLU A 68 -3.37 -15.65 9.93
C GLU A 68 -2.38 -15.72 8.77
N ASP A 69 -2.33 -14.77 7.84
CA ASP A 69 -1.31 -14.69 6.77
C ASP A 69 0.05 -14.24 7.36
N GLU A 70 0.00 -13.34 8.34
CA GLU A 70 1.16 -12.96 9.18
C GLU A 70 1.62 -14.08 10.13
N LEU A 71 0.71 -14.98 10.55
CA LEU A 71 0.99 -16.13 11.43
C LEU A 71 1.26 -17.43 10.66
N SER A 72 0.78 -17.62 9.44
CA SER A 72 1.04 -18.79 8.58
C SER A 72 2.37 -18.65 7.83
N SER A 73 2.88 -17.43 7.76
CA SER A 73 4.29 -17.16 7.44
C SER A 73 5.25 -17.50 8.61
N VAL A 74 4.74 -18.03 9.73
CA VAL A 74 5.50 -18.71 10.78
C VAL A 74 5.81 -20.13 10.33
N THR A 75 7.07 -20.40 9.98
CA THR A 75 7.55 -21.80 9.91
C THR A 75 7.46 -22.45 11.30
N HIS A 76 7.28 -23.78 11.36
CA HIS A 76 7.12 -24.65 12.56
C HIS A 76 8.18 -24.54 13.70
N ALA A 77 8.97 -23.47 13.74
CA ALA A 77 9.93 -23.13 14.78
C ALA A 77 9.71 -21.73 15.39
N GLY A 78 8.51 -21.14 15.30
CA GLY A 78 8.16 -19.92 16.04
C GLY A 78 8.94 -18.65 15.63
N LYS A 79 9.56 -18.65 14.45
CA LYS A 79 10.24 -17.47 13.89
C LYS A 79 9.37 -16.90 12.78
N THR A 80 8.85 -15.68 12.98
CA THR A 80 8.32 -14.84 11.89
C THR A 80 9.40 -14.77 10.81
N LYS A 81 9.05 -14.92 9.52
CA LYS A 81 9.99 -14.53 8.46
C LYS A 81 10.26 -13.03 8.65
N PRO A 82 11.48 -12.63 9.02
CA PRO A 82 11.75 -11.22 9.19
C PRO A 82 11.49 -10.54 7.84
N GLY A 83 10.74 -9.43 7.86
CA GLY A 83 10.62 -8.58 6.68
C GLY A 83 12.01 -8.19 6.18
N THR A 84 12.13 -7.97 4.88
CA THR A 84 13.43 -7.60 4.31
C THR A 84 13.70 -6.13 4.60
N VAL A 85 14.81 -5.85 5.26
CA VAL A 85 15.31 -4.49 5.54
C VAL A 85 16.64 -4.31 4.84
N PHE A 86 16.80 -3.20 4.14
CA PHE A 86 18.08 -2.82 3.50
C PHE A 86 18.77 -1.74 4.32
N ALA A 87 20.11 -1.76 4.33
CA ALA A 87 20.90 -0.81 5.13
C ALA A 87 20.64 0.65 4.72
N GLU A 88 20.35 0.89 3.44
CA GLU A 88 20.02 2.20 2.88
C GLU A 88 18.60 2.66 3.25
N TYR A 89 17.74 1.74 3.71
CA TYR A 89 16.34 1.97 4.08
C TYR A 89 16.02 1.30 5.42
N PRO A 90 16.68 1.71 6.52
CA PRO A 90 16.53 1.04 7.81
C PRO A 90 15.09 1.09 8.33
N GLU A 91 14.34 2.12 7.96
CA GLU A 91 12.95 2.33 8.38
C GLU A 91 11.92 1.58 7.53
N SER A 92 12.31 1.05 6.36
CA SER A 92 11.40 0.32 5.46
C SER A 92 11.54 -1.19 5.63
N ILE A 93 10.47 -1.83 6.09
CA ILE A 93 10.37 -3.28 6.25
C ILE A 93 9.52 -3.84 5.11
N LEU A 94 10.17 -4.46 4.11
CA LEU A 94 9.50 -5.03 2.95
C LEU A 94 8.91 -6.42 3.26
N LYS A 95 7.69 -6.65 2.79
CA LYS A 95 6.91 -7.88 3.01
C LYS A 95 6.37 -8.43 1.68
N VAL A 96 5.96 -9.69 1.71
CA VAL A 96 5.33 -10.40 0.58
C VAL A 96 4.06 -9.68 0.09
N PRO A 97 3.65 -9.85 -1.18
CA PRO A 97 4.22 -10.74 -2.20
C PRO A 97 5.59 -10.25 -2.67
N TYR A 98 6.53 -11.20 -2.80
CA TYR A 98 7.90 -10.95 -3.24
C TYR A 98 8.17 -11.70 -4.55
N LYS A 99 8.57 -10.99 -5.60
CA LYS A 99 8.98 -11.58 -6.88
C LYS A 99 10.46 -11.30 -7.11
N ARG A 100 11.29 -12.32 -6.87
CA ARG A 100 12.76 -12.23 -6.95
C ARG A 100 13.26 -11.84 -8.34
N ASN A 101 12.70 -12.44 -9.40
CA ASN A 101 13.17 -12.28 -10.77
C ASN A 101 12.25 -11.37 -11.59
N TYR A 102 11.69 -10.33 -10.97
CA TYR A 102 10.81 -9.41 -11.68
C TYR A 102 11.61 -8.55 -12.67
N ILE A 103 11.12 -8.46 -13.91
CA ILE A 103 11.69 -7.62 -14.97
C ILE A 103 10.68 -6.50 -15.27
N PRO A 104 11.03 -5.23 -15.00
CA PRO A 104 10.17 -4.09 -15.35
C PRO A 104 9.91 -4.02 -16.85
N ASP A 105 8.68 -3.70 -17.23
CA ASP A 105 8.36 -3.43 -18.63
C ASP A 105 9.01 -2.13 -19.13
N ASN A 106 8.93 -1.87 -20.44
CA ASN A 106 9.55 -0.70 -21.06
C ASN A 106 9.01 0.63 -20.51
N GLN A 107 7.73 0.70 -20.09
CA GLN A 107 7.14 1.91 -19.55
C GLN A 107 7.71 2.22 -18.16
N VAL A 108 7.73 1.23 -17.28
CA VAL A 108 8.34 1.35 -15.94
C VAL A 108 9.83 1.65 -16.06
N ARG A 109 10.56 0.91 -16.90
CA ARG A 109 12.01 1.10 -17.11
C ARG A 109 12.32 2.52 -17.61
N THR A 110 11.53 3.04 -18.55
CA THR A 110 11.66 4.43 -19.03
C THR A 110 11.46 5.45 -17.90
N GLN A 111 10.49 5.22 -17.01
CA GLN A 111 10.25 6.11 -15.87
C GLN A 111 11.35 6.04 -14.81
N ILE A 112 11.93 4.86 -14.57
CA ILE A 112 13.12 4.72 -13.72
C ILE A 112 14.29 5.53 -14.31
N GLY A 113 14.54 5.41 -15.62
CA GLY A 113 15.58 6.19 -16.29
C GLY A 113 15.35 7.70 -16.21
N ARG A 114 14.10 8.16 -16.32
CA ARG A 114 13.72 9.56 -16.12
C ARG A 114 13.98 10.02 -14.68
N TYR A 115 13.55 9.25 -13.69
CA TYR A 115 13.79 9.55 -12.28
C TYR A 115 15.29 9.76 -11.99
N PHE A 116 16.14 8.82 -12.38
CA PHE A 116 17.58 8.94 -12.14
C PHE A 116 18.23 10.04 -12.99
N SER A 117 17.79 10.23 -14.22
CA SER A 117 18.25 11.34 -15.08
C SER A 117 18.00 12.70 -14.42
N GLN A 118 16.84 12.88 -13.79
CA GLN A 118 16.49 14.08 -13.05
C GLN A 118 17.32 14.23 -11.78
N LEU A 119 17.47 13.14 -11.02
CA LEU A 119 18.25 13.11 -9.78
C LEU A 119 19.74 13.42 -10.01
N LEU A 120 20.30 12.94 -11.12
CA LEU A 120 21.74 12.98 -11.41
C LEU A 120 22.12 14.06 -12.43
N GLY A 121 21.15 14.74 -13.07
CA GLY A 121 21.41 15.76 -14.07
C GLY A 121 22.01 15.24 -15.38
N CYS A 122 21.77 13.98 -15.73
CA CYS A 122 22.32 13.32 -16.93
C CYS A 122 21.21 12.92 -17.92
N ARG A 123 21.55 12.40 -19.10
CA ARG A 123 20.53 11.99 -20.09
C ARG A 123 19.93 10.63 -19.72
N PRO A 124 18.61 10.40 -19.89
CA PRO A 124 17.97 9.13 -19.53
C PRO A 124 18.59 7.92 -20.23
N ARG A 125 18.96 8.05 -21.51
CA ARG A 125 19.59 6.96 -22.28
C ARG A 125 20.89 6.47 -21.66
N ASP A 126 21.67 7.38 -21.08
CA ASP A 126 22.97 7.06 -20.49
C ASP A 126 22.84 6.27 -19.19
N ILE A 127 21.69 6.39 -18.52
CA ILE A 127 21.34 5.64 -17.30
C ILE A 127 20.65 4.31 -17.65
N LEU A 128 19.71 4.32 -18.60
CA LEU A 128 18.91 3.13 -18.95
C LEU A 128 19.76 1.91 -19.34
N VAL A 129 20.91 2.14 -19.98
CA VAL A 129 21.86 1.10 -20.38
C VAL A 129 22.62 0.50 -19.19
N LEU A 130 22.69 1.21 -18.07
CA LEU A 130 23.37 0.77 -16.85
C LEU A 130 22.42 0.15 -15.81
N LEU A 131 21.11 0.40 -15.95
CA LEU A 131 20.14 -0.15 -15.01
C LEU A 131 20.11 -1.69 -15.08
N PRO A 132 19.99 -2.37 -13.93
CA PRO A 132 19.83 -3.82 -13.93
C PRO A 132 18.58 -4.24 -14.71
N GLU A 133 18.65 -5.37 -15.40
CA GLU A 133 17.51 -5.93 -16.13
C GLU A 133 16.44 -6.44 -15.15
N VAL A 134 16.89 -7.17 -14.13
CA VAL A 134 16.06 -7.73 -13.06
C VAL A 134 16.03 -6.78 -11.87
N MET A 135 14.83 -6.46 -11.39
CA MET A 135 14.60 -5.64 -10.21
C MET A 135 13.57 -6.34 -9.32
N PRO A 136 13.99 -7.03 -8.24
CA PRO A 136 13.07 -7.74 -7.36
C PRO A 136 11.92 -6.83 -6.89
N SER A 137 10.69 -7.34 -6.92
CA SER A 137 9.51 -6.54 -6.54
C SER A 137 8.88 -7.00 -5.23
N PHE A 138 8.44 -6.06 -4.43
CA PHE A 138 7.65 -6.28 -3.22
C PHE A 138 6.27 -5.64 -3.35
N GLY A 139 5.29 -6.30 -2.75
CA GLY A 139 3.91 -5.84 -2.74
C GLY A 139 3.45 -5.19 -1.44
N LYS A 140 4.24 -5.29 -0.36
CA LYS A 140 3.92 -4.67 0.93
C LYS A 140 5.17 -4.03 1.54
N VAL A 141 4.99 -2.91 2.23
CA VAL A 141 6.03 -2.28 3.06
C VAL A 141 5.44 -1.73 4.34
N ARG A 142 6.15 -1.89 5.45
CA ARG A 142 5.83 -1.29 6.75
C ARG A 142 6.94 -0.31 7.12
N ILE A 143 6.57 0.88 7.59
CA ILE A 143 7.52 1.81 8.20
C ILE A 143 7.67 1.47 9.68
N ARG A 144 8.90 1.45 10.21
CA ARG A 144 9.26 0.86 11.51
C ARG A 144 8.41 1.35 12.70
N ASP A 145 7.90 2.57 12.66
CA ASP A 145 6.94 3.13 13.65
C ASP A 145 5.74 3.81 12.98
N GLY A 146 5.43 3.40 11.75
CA GLY A 146 4.40 4.01 10.92
C GLY A 146 3.41 3.00 10.34
N ASP A 147 2.72 3.45 9.30
CA ASP A 147 1.69 2.67 8.65
C ASP A 147 2.28 1.59 7.72
N SER A 148 1.44 0.64 7.34
CA SER A 148 1.77 -0.39 6.35
C SER A 148 1.05 -0.09 5.04
N PHE A 149 1.78 -0.25 3.95
CA PHE A 149 1.31 0.01 2.59
C PHE A 149 1.14 -1.31 1.85
N ARG A 150 0.08 -1.44 1.06
CA ARG A 150 -0.11 -2.54 0.11
C ARG A 150 -0.11 -1.98 -1.29
N SER A 151 0.71 -2.52 -2.19
CA SER A 151 0.65 -2.13 -3.60
C SER A 151 -0.60 -2.69 -4.27
N ALA A 152 -1.11 -2.04 -5.30
CA ALA A 152 -2.22 -2.55 -6.12
C ALA A 152 -1.92 -3.93 -6.71
N SER A 153 -0.65 -4.22 -7.04
CA SER A 153 -0.24 -5.57 -7.49
C SER A 153 -0.27 -6.66 -6.41
N ALA A 154 -0.54 -6.29 -5.15
CA ALA A 154 -0.69 -7.17 -4.00
C ALA A 154 -2.14 -7.30 -3.51
N ALA A 155 -3.06 -6.48 -4.02
CA ALA A 155 -4.48 -6.71 -3.83
C ALA A 155 -4.88 -7.97 -4.63
N GLY A 156 -5.51 -8.95 -3.97
CA GLY A 156 -6.00 -10.15 -4.64
C GLY A 156 -7.07 -9.85 -5.71
N ASP A 157 -7.57 -10.88 -6.39
CA ASP A 157 -8.61 -10.78 -7.43
C ASP A 157 -9.96 -10.28 -6.90
N GLY A 158 -10.04 -9.02 -6.44
CA GLY A 158 -11.25 -8.21 -6.27
C GLY A 158 -12.46 -8.81 -5.54
N SER A 159 -12.32 -9.96 -4.89
CA SER A 159 -13.44 -10.76 -4.38
C SER A 159 -13.90 -10.34 -2.99
N SER A 160 -13.10 -9.51 -2.31
CA SER A 160 -13.44 -8.85 -1.05
C SER A 160 -13.47 -7.34 -1.27
N PRO A 161 -14.50 -6.61 -0.77
CA PRO A 161 -14.50 -5.15 -0.72
C PRO A 161 -13.56 -4.66 0.39
N GLU A 162 -12.30 -5.09 0.33
CA GLU A 162 -11.22 -4.59 1.18
C GLU A 162 -11.02 -3.09 0.93
N ARG A 163 -10.64 -2.35 1.98
CA ARG A 163 -10.17 -0.97 1.79
C ARG A 163 -8.92 -1.00 0.91
N ASP A 164 -8.98 -0.27 -0.20
CA ASP A 164 -7.83 -0.12 -1.10
C ASP A 164 -6.69 0.64 -0.39
N MET A 165 -5.78 -0.10 0.23
CA MET A 165 -4.58 0.44 0.90
C MET A 165 -3.42 0.72 -0.06
N SER A 166 -3.70 0.81 -1.37
CA SER A 166 -2.69 1.19 -2.36
C SER A 166 -2.56 2.68 -2.60
N PHE A 167 -3.47 3.50 -2.07
CA PHE A 167 -3.33 4.94 -2.17
C PHE A 167 -2.33 5.48 -1.14
N ILE A 168 -1.39 6.28 -1.62
CA ILE A 168 -0.32 6.89 -0.83
C ILE A 168 -0.29 8.40 -1.04
N ARG A 169 0.16 9.11 0.01
CA ARG A 169 0.48 10.53 0.01
C ARG A 169 1.92 10.73 -0.44
N LEU A 170 2.17 11.78 -1.20
CA LEU A 170 3.48 12.10 -1.75
C LEU A 170 3.80 13.55 -1.38
N ARG A 171 4.90 13.75 -0.66
CA ARG A 171 5.42 15.08 -0.37
C ARG A 171 6.40 15.48 -1.46
N SER A 172 6.07 16.58 -2.16
CA SER A 172 6.92 17.26 -3.13
C SER A 172 7.38 16.39 -4.32
N TYR A 173 6.78 16.64 -5.48
CA TYR A 173 7.36 16.20 -6.74
C TYR A 173 8.29 17.26 -7.28
N PHE A 174 9.58 16.93 -7.35
CA PHE A 174 10.56 17.70 -8.12
C PHE A 174 10.26 17.74 -9.63
N PHE A 175 9.19 17.10 -10.13
CA PHE A 175 8.86 17.06 -11.56
C PHE A 175 7.36 16.99 -11.84
N LEU A 176 6.65 18.10 -11.62
CA LEU A 176 5.58 18.48 -12.55
C LEU A 176 6.13 19.62 -13.42
N GLN A 177 6.85 19.27 -14.49
CA GLN A 177 7.05 20.24 -15.56
C GLN A 177 5.69 20.56 -16.17
N THR A 178 5.13 21.71 -15.76
CA THR A 178 4.33 22.70 -16.53
C THR A 178 3.34 23.45 -15.64
N GLN A 179 3.72 23.87 -14.43
CA GLN A 179 3.00 24.97 -13.78
C GLN A 179 3.91 25.67 -12.78
N THR A 180 4.12 26.95 -13.04
CA THR A 180 4.73 27.91 -12.13
C THR A 180 4.04 27.85 -10.78
N VAL A 181 4.69 27.32 -9.74
CA VAL A 181 4.23 27.49 -8.36
C VAL A 181 5.43 27.76 -7.45
N THR A 182 5.35 28.93 -6.85
CA THR A 182 6.08 29.48 -5.71
C THR A 182 6.02 28.56 -4.49
N ASP A 183 7.16 28.43 -3.82
CA ASP A 183 7.35 28.17 -2.38
C ASP A 183 6.13 27.60 -1.63
N GLY A 184 6.14 26.28 -1.42
CA GLY A 184 5.12 25.56 -0.66
C GLY A 184 5.15 24.06 -0.95
N SER A 185 5.20 23.22 0.08
CA SER A 185 5.16 21.76 -0.03
C SER A 185 3.81 21.29 -0.57
N GLN A 186 3.66 21.15 -1.89
CA GLN A 186 2.42 20.65 -2.49
C GLN A 186 2.28 19.14 -2.24
N ILE A 187 1.10 18.75 -1.77
CA ILE A 187 0.74 17.35 -1.46
C ILE A 187 0.11 16.73 -2.70
N PHE A 188 0.53 15.51 -3.02
CA PHE A 188 -0.03 14.73 -4.11
C PHE A 188 -0.47 13.35 -3.61
N TYR A 189 -1.36 12.74 -4.37
CA TYR A 189 -1.86 11.40 -4.10
C TYR A 189 -1.63 10.51 -5.32
N GLY A 190 -1.39 9.24 -5.08
CA GLY A 190 -1.23 8.26 -6.14
C GLY A 190 -1.45 6.85 -5.64
N ARG A 191 -1.71 5.96 -6.58
CA ARG A 191 -1.82 4.53 -6.32
C ARG A 191 -0.45 3.88 -6.44
N LEU A 192 0.04 3.29 -5.36
CA LEU A 192 1.26 2.49 -5.33
C LEU A 192 1.02 1.19 -6.10
N GLU A 193 1.65 1.06 -7.27
CA GLU A 193 1.50 -0.12 -8.11
C GLU A 193 2.39 -1.27 -7.65
N ARG A 194 3.64 -0.95 -7.24
CA ARG A 194 4.63 -1.89 -6.70
C ARG A 194 5.86 -1.17 -6.14
N ILE A 195 6.68 -1.91 -5.40
CA ILE A 195 7.99 -1.47 -4.89
C ILE A 195 9.07 -2.29 -5.58
N LEU A 196 10.07 -1.63 -6.15
CA LEU A 196 11.19 -2.28 -6.82
C LEU A 196 12.48 -2.08 -6.03
N VAL A 197 13.29 -3.13 -5.96
CA VAL A 197 14.67 -3.06 -5.49
C VAL A 197 15.57 -2.89 -6.71
N CYS A 198 16.24 -1.74 -6.81
CA CYS A 198 17.18 -1.43 -7.87
C CYS A 198 18.60 -1.48 -7.30
N ASP A 199 19.37 -2.49 -7.68
CA ASP A 199 20.78 -2.61 -7.34
C ASP A 199 21.60 -1.79 -8.33
N LEU A 200 22.05 -0.60 -7.92
CA LEU A 200 22.81 0.27 -8.81
C LEU A 200 24.22 -0.28 -9.00
N PRO A 201 24.74 -0.29 -10.24
CA PRO A 201 26.12 -0.66 -10.47
C PRO A 201 27.06 0.38 -9.84
N ASP A 202 28.28 -0.04 -9.57
CA ASP A 202 29.36 0.85 -9.17
C ASP A 202 29.92 1.57 -10.41
N ASP A 203 29.14 2.51 -10.93
CA ASP A 203 29.48 3.34 -12.09
C ASP A 203 29.46 4.82 -11.71
N GLN A 204 30.47 5.56 -12.17
CA GLN A 204 30.67 6.97 -11.86
C GLN A 204 29.44 7.84 -12.20
N LYS A 205 28.62 7.45 -13.19
CA LYS A 205 27.39 8.17 -13.55
C LYS A 205 26.37 8.21 -12.40
N PHE A 206 26.40 7.24 -11.49
CA PHE A 206 25.54 7.23 -10.30
C PHE A 206 26.12 8.05 -9.14
N GLY A 207 27.35 8.57 -9.26
CA GLY A 207 27.97 9.46 -8.28
C GLY A 207 27.90 8.89 -6.85
N LYS A 208 27.29 9.64 -5.92
CA LYS A 208 27.21 9.26 -4.49
C LYS A 208 26.29 8.06 -4.21
N ILE A 209 25.48 7.65 -5.18
CA ILE A 209 24.58 6.49 -5.05
C ILE A 209 25.06 5.27 -5.84
N ALA A 210 26.25 5.34 -6.46
CA ALA A 210 26.88 4.20 -7.10
C ALA A 210 27.06 3.02 -6.12
N GLY A 211 26.82 1.79 -6.61
CA GLY A 211 26.94 0.57 -5.82
C GLY A 211 25.88 0.38 -4.72
N LYS A 212 24.92 1.31 -4.57
CA LYS A 212 23.90 1.25 -3.51
C LYS A 212 22.59 0.66 -4.00
N LYS A 213 21.82 0.09 -3.07
CA LYS A 213 20.44 -0.29 -3.34
C LYS A 213 19.53 0.94 -3.28
N ARG A 214 18.58 1.03 -4.21
CA ARG A 214 17.48 2.00 -4.17
C ARG A 214 16.14 1.29 -4.16
N LEU A 215 15.26 1.68 -3.24
CA LEU A 215 13.86 1.27 -3.23
C LEU A 215 13.05 2.28 -4.01
N LEU A 216 12.45 1.83 -5.11
CA LEU A 216 11.69 2.65 -6.03
C LEU A 216 10.20 2.34 -5.90
N ALA A 217 9.41 3.36 -5.59
CA ALA A 217 7.96 3.28 -5.61
C ALA A 217 7.46 3.57 -7.03
N VAL A 218 6.74 2.61 -7.62
CA VAL A 218 6.07 2.78 -8.91
C VAL A 218 4.64 3.23 -8.63
N ILE A 219 4.25 4.38 -9.14
CA ILE A 219 3.03 5.06 -8.72
C ILE A 219 2.24 5.53 -9.93
N THR A 220 0.92 5.36 -9.86
CA THR A 220 -0.02 6.00 -10.78
C THR A 220 -0.70 7.19 -10.07
N PRO A 221 -0.32 8.45 -10.34
CA PRO A 221 -0.88 9.60 -9.61
C PRO A 221 -2.36 9.83 -9.87
N CYS A 222 -3.04 10.37 -8.88
CA CYS A 222 -4.42 10.82 -8.97
C CYS A 222 -4.53 12.12 -9.76
N LYS A 223 -5.56 12.23 -10.61
CA LYS A 223 -5.93 13.48 -11.30
C LYS A 223 -6.83 14.34 -10.44
N ASN A 224 -6.63 15.66 -10.51
CA ASN A 224 -7.56 16.67 -10.01
C ASN A 224 -7.96 16.51 -8.53
N THR A 225 -6.99 16.28 -7.65
CA THR A 225 -7.20 16.28 -6.19
C THR A 225 -7.42 17.70 -5.63
N GLY A 226 -7.32 18.73 -6.48
CA GLY A 226 -7.53 20.13 -6.09
C GLY A 226 -6.44 20.70 -5.18
N GLY A 227 -5.32 19.99 -4.98
CA GLY A 227 -4.29 20.38 -4.01
C GLY A 227 -4.72 20.27 -2.55
N LYS A 228 -5.87 19.63 -2.29
CA LYS A 228 -6.43 19.41 -0.96
C LYS A 228 -5.60 18.41 -0.17
N ASP A 229 -5.62 18.52 1.16
CA ASP A 229 -5.07 17.50 2.05
C ASP A 229 -6.21 16.60 2.54
N ALA A 230 -6.21 15.34 2.13
CA ALA A 230 -7.14 14.30 2.57
C ALA A 230 -7.15 14.08 4.09
N ALA A 231 -6.08 14.47 4.79
CA ALA A 231 -6.03 14.48 6.25
C ALA A 231 -6.92 15.55 6.89
N LEU A 232 -7.27 16.60 6.13
CA LEU A 232 -7.97 17.79 6.61
C LEU A 232 -9.38 17.91 6.02
N GLU A 233 -9.60 17.44 4.79
CA GLU A 233 -10.89 17.55 4.11
C GLU A 233 -11.15 16.40 3.13
N ILE A 234 -12.43 16.19 2.81
CA ILE A 234 -12.84 15.20 1.81
C ILE A 234 -12.19 15.55 0.47
N THR A 235 -11.37 14.62 -0.01
CA THR A 235 -10.59 14.76 -1.24
C THR A 235 -10.98 13.65 -2.21
N SER A 236 -11.42 14.05 -3.40
CA SER A 236 -11.78 13.14 -4.49
C SER A 236 -10.82 13.29 -5.67
N HIS A 237 -10.67 12.24 -6.46
CA HIS A 237 -9.99 12.29 -7.75
C HIS A 237 -10.94 11.78 -8.85
N ASN A 238 -10.74 12.23 -10.08
CA ASN A 238 -11.59 11.83 -11.22
C ASN A 238 -10.85 10.96 -12.25
N GLY A 239 -9.74 10.36 -11.84
CA GLY A 239 -8.94 9.46 -12.66
C GLY A 239 -7.47 9.46 -12.28
N PHE A 240 -6.65 8.96 -13.20
CA PHE A 240 -5.22 8.75 -13.02
C PHE A 240 -4.39 9.41 -14.12
N THR A 241 -3.17 9.87 -13.79
CA THR A 241 -2.18 10.38 -14.76
C THR A 241 -1.22 9.27 -15.19
N SER A 242 -0.19 9.64 -15.97
CA SER A 242 0.85 8.70 -16.36
C SER A 242 1.64 8.19 -15.17
N LEU A 243 1.93 6.89 -15.17
CA LEU A 243 2.83 6.23 -14.23
C LEU A 243 4.13 7.01 -14.06
N LEU A 244 4.60 7.06 -12.82
CA LEU A 244 5.87 7.66 -12.44
C LEU A 244 6.63 6.72 -11.50
N VAL A 245 7.91 7.02 -11.31
CA VAL A 245 8.76 6.36 -10.33
C VAL A 245 9.43 7.40 -9.44
N THR A 246 9.44 7.14 -8.13
CA THR A 246 10.18 7.94 -7.15
C THR A 246 10.87 7.06 -6.13
N ASP A 247 11.67 7.66 -5.26
CA ASP A 247 12.22 6.97 -4.11
C ASP A 247 11.15 6.64 -3.07
N LEU A 248 11.23 5.46 -2.48
CA LEU A 248 10.28 5.04 -1.44
C LEU A 248 10.27 6.00 -0.24
N GLN A 249 11.40 6.64 0.11
CA GLN A 249 11.47 7.61 1.21
C GLN A 249 10.67 8.90 0.93
N SER A 250 10.25 9.14 -0.31
CA SER A 250 9.39 10.27 -0.68
C SER A 250 7.89 9.97 -0.53
N THR A 251 7.53 8.79 -0.01
CA THR A 251 6.14 8.33 0.13
C THR A 251 5.69 8.34 1.59
N GLU A 252 4.44 8.73 1.82
CA GLU A 252 3.78 8.79 3.13
C GLU A 252 2.40 8.12 3.06
N SER A 253 1.89 7.67 4.20
CA SER A 253 0.55 7.08 4.32
C SER A 253 -0.54 8.16 4.33
N LEU A 254 -1.74 7.77 3.89
CA LEU A 254 -2.95 8.57 4.05
C LEU A 254 -3.49 8.35 5.46
N ARG A 255 -3.27 9.31 6.35
CA ARG A 255 -4.05 9.47 7.58
C ARG A 255 -4.99 10.64 7.42
#